data_AF-A0AAU7UC14-F1
#
_entry.id   AF-A0AAU7UC14-F1
#
_cell.length_a   1.000
_cell.length_b   1.000
_cell.length_c   1.000
_cell.angle_alpha   90.00
_cell.angle_beta   90.00
_cell.angle_gamma   90.00
#
_symmetry.space_group_name_H-M   'P 1'
#
loop_
_entity.id
_entity.type
_entity.pdbx_description
1 polymer ?
#
loop_
_entity_poly.entity_id
_entity_poly.type
_entity_poly.pdbx_seq_one_letter_code
_entity_poly.pdbx_strand_id
1 'polypeptide(L)'
;MTQTHSSHTGSRIVLWLVLLLSLLLLGGLTVFAVSRNPLYSDVGRNKLSKYRFIEECKSELGKQLTEINKTVQGGAIRADFDPRRLVAGVANNPQGAGWVLGSQFTASRAGAPSQDVPFLCQSDAQGKVQLQVAQ
;
A
#
# COMPACT_ATOMS: atom_id res chain seq x y z
N MET A 1 -28.13 -55.62 29.41
CA MET A 1 -26.82 -54.99 29.66
C MET A 1 -26.27 -54.51 28.32
N THR A 2 -26.05 -53.20 28.24
CA THR A 2 -25.49 -52.44 27.12
C THR A 2 -24.00 -52.74 26.91
N GLN A 3 -23.59 -53.01 25.67
CA GLN A 3 -22.23 -52.76 25.21
C GLN A 3 -22.27 -52.14 23.81
N THR A 4 -22.24 -50.80 23.77
CA THR A 4 -21.84 -50.02 22.61
C THR A 4 -20.32 -50.10 22.51
N HIS A 5 -19.79 -50.83 21.51
CA HIS A 5 -18.37 -50.80 21.18
C HIS A 5 -18.03 -49.42 20.59
N SER A 6 -17.55 -48.52 21.44
CA SER A 6 -16.97 -47.23 21.03
C SER A 6 -15.67 -47.49 20.25
N SER A 7 -15.74 -47.45 18.92
CA SER A 7 -14.57 -47.55 18.04
C SER A 7 -13.66 -46.32 18.22
N HIS A 8 -12.71 -46.42 19.13
CA HIS A 8 -11.76 -45.36 19.51
C HIS A 8 -10.84 -44.89 18.36
N THR A 9 -10.76 -45.67 17.28
CA THR A 9 -9.91 -45.43 16.10
C THR A 9 -10.57 -44.53 15.05
N GLY A 10 -11.89 -44.65 14.86
CA GLY A 10 -12.64 -43.85 13.86
C GLY A 10 -12.73 -42.38 14.24
N SER A 11 -12.90 -42.08 15.52
CA SER A 11 -12.89 -40.71 16.06
C SER A 11 -11.55 -39.99 15.79
N ARG A 12 -10.43 -40.71 15.92
CA ARG A 12 -9.09 -40.13 15.68
C ARG A 12 -8.84 -39.83 14.21
N ILE A 13 -9.28 -40.71 13.29
CA ILE A 13 -9.12 -40.49 11.84
C ILE A 13 -9.96 -39.29 11.37
N VAL A 14 -11.20 -39.19 11.83
CA VAL A 14 -12.06 -38.03 11.54
C VAL A 14 -11.44 -36.74 12.07
N LEU A 15 -10.86 -36.77 13.28
CA LEU A 15 -10.18 -35.61 13.86
C LEU A 15 -8.96 -35.17 13.03
N TRP A 16 -8.15 -36.12 12.54
CA TRP A 16 -7.05 -35.81 11.64
C TRP A 16 -7.50 -35.24 10.30
N LEU A 17 -8.58 -35.77 9.72
CA LEU A 17 -9.19 -35.24 8.50
C LEU A 17 -9.66 -33.80 8.70
N VAL A 18 -10.36 -33.52 9.80
CA VAL A 18 -10.83 -32.17 10.14
C VAL A 18 -9.65 -31.22 10.34
N LEU A 19 -8.58 -31.65 11.03
CA LEU A 19 -7.36 -30.86 11.19
C LEU A 19 -6.71 -30.55 9.85
N LEU A 20 -6.52 -31.55 8.99
CA LEU A 20 -5.95 -31.37 7.65
C LEU A 20 -6.79 -30.43 6.80
N LEU A 21 -8.11 -30.59 6.82
CA LEU A 21 -9.02 -29.71 6.11
C LEU A 21 -8.95 -28.28 6.64
N SER A 22 -8.85 -28.12 7.97
CA SER A 22 -8.75 -26.81 8.61
C SER A 22 -7.43 -26.13 8.25
N LEU A 23 -6.32 -26.86 8.25
CA LEU A 23 -5.00 -26.39 7.82
C LEU A 23 -5.00 -25.98 6.35
N LEU A 24 -5.61 -26.79 5.47
CA LEU A 24 -5.78 -26.47 4.05
C LEU A 24 -6.62 -25.22 3.84
N LEU A 25 -7.74 -25.09 4.59
CA LEU A 25 -8.60 -23.92 4.52
C LEU A 25 -7.87 -22.67 5.00
N LEU A 26 -7.14 -22.76 6.11
CA LEU A 26 -6.34 -21.65 6.65
C LEU A 26 -5.22 -21.25 5.67
N GLY A 27 -4.52 -22.23 5.10
CA GLY A 27 -3.50 -22.01 4.09
C GLY A 27 -4.05 -21.35 2.83
N GLY A 28 -5.21 -21.82 2.34
CA GLY A 28 -5.89 -21.23 1.18
C GLY A 28 -6.34 -19.78 1.44
N LEU A 29 -6.94 -19.52 2.60
CA LEU A 29 -7.39 -18.19 3.00
C LEU A 29 -6.23 -17.21 3.17
N THR A 30 -5.11 -17.66 3.74
CA THR A 30 -3.93 -16.80 3.91
C THR A 30 -3.32 -16.42 2.56
N VAL A 31 -3.18 -17.37 1.62
CA VAL A 31 -2.68 -17.07 0.26
C VAL A 31 -3.62 -16.11 -0.49
N PHE A 32 -4.92 -16.33 -0.40
CA PHE A 32 -5.92 -15.45 -1.02
C PHE A 32 -5.91 -14.04 -0.41
N ALA A 33 -5.79 -13.92 0.91
CA ALA A 33 -5.72 -12.64 1.60
C ALA A 33 -4.42 -11.89 1.29
N VAL A 34 -3.28 -12.58 1.24
CA VAL A 34 -1.98 -11.98 0.95
C VAL A 34 -1.89 -11.53 -0.51
N SER A 35 -2.36 -12.34 -1.46
CA SER A 35 -2.35 -11.98 -2.89
C SER A 35 -3.23 -10.78 -3.21
N ARG A 36 -4.27 -10.53 -2.41
CA ARG A 36 -5.13 -9.33 -2.51
C ARG A 36 -4.66 -8.16 -1.64
N ASN A 37 -3.56 -8.29 -0.91
CA ASN A 37 -3.06 -7.20 -0.08
C ASN A 37 -2.44 -6.10 -0.95
N PRO A 38 -3.04 -4.89 -1.02
CA PRO A 38 -2.54 -3.81 -1.86
C PRO A 38 -1.18 -3.25 -1.39
N LEU A 39 -0.75 -3.62 -0.18
CA LEU A 39 0.55 -3.25 0.40
C LEU A 39 1.62 -4.33 0.22
N TYR A 40 1.28 -5.47 -0.40
CA TYR A 40 2.29 -6.49 -0.70
C TYR A 40 3.40 -5.89 -1.57
N SER A 41 4.63 -5.98 -1.10
CA SER A 41 5.79 -5.41 -1.76
C SER A 41 6.92 -6.43 -1.82
N ASP A 42 7.36 -6.76 -3.03
CA ASP A 42 8.56 -7.55 -3.25
C ASP A 42 9.79 -6.66 -3.04
N VAL A 43 10.38 -6.75 -1.84
CA VAL A 43 11.58 -5.98 -1.44
C VAL A 43 12.81 -6.42 -2.26
N GLY A 44 12.82 -7.65 -2.77
CA GLY A 44 13.89 -8.16 -3.64
C GLY A 44 13.91 -7.43 -4.99
N ARG A 45 12.73 -7.20 -5.58
CA ARG A 45 12.59 -6.50 -6.87
C ARG A 45 12.70 -4.99 -6.77
N ASN A 46 12.11 -4.39 -5.74
CA ASN A 46 11.91 -2.93 -5.69
C ASN A 46 12.73 -2.20 -4.63
N LYS A 47 13.55 -2.90 -3.83
CA LYS A 47 14.43 -2.41 -2.74
C LYS A 47 13.73 -1.69 -1.57
N LEU A 48 12.64 -0.98 -1.85
CA LEU A 48 11.73 -0.34 -0.90
C LEU A 48 10.39 -1.06 -0.85
N SER A 49 9.77 -1.08 0.33
CA SER A 49 8.38 -1.50 0.43
C SER A 49 7.45 -0.45 -0.17
N LYS A 50 6.30 -0.89 -0.69
CA LYS A 50 5.28 0.00 -1.27
C LYS A 50 4.82 1.06 -0.25
N TYR A 51 4.66 0.66 1.01
CA TYR A 51 4.35 1.59 2.10
C TYR A 51 5.46 2.63 2.29
N ARG A 52 6.72 2.20 2.35
CA ARG A 52 7.85 3.10 2.58
C ARG A 52 8.01 4.12 1.45
N PHE A 53 7.84 3.66 0.22
CA PHE A 53 7.83 4.51 -0.96
C PHE A 53 6.74 5.60 -0.90
N ILE A 54 5.51 5.26 -0.53
CA ILE A 54 4.41 6.24 -0.39
C ILE A 54 4.76 7.29 0.67
N GLU A 55 5.30 6.87 1.81
CA GLU A 55 5.67 7.79 2.90
C GLU A 55 6.83 8.71 2.50
N GLU A 56 7.80 8.21 1.74
CA GLU A 56 8.88 9.03 1.18
C GLU A 56 8.36 10.03 0.14
N CYS A 57 7.43 9.63 -0.74
CA CYS A 57 6.78 10.55 -1.67
C CYS A 57 6.01 11.67 -0.95
N LYS A 58 5.25 11.33 0.11
CA LYS A 58 4.56 12.32 0.95
C LYS A 58 5.55 13.27 1.63
N SER A 59 6.66 12.73 2.13
CA SER A 59 7.71 13.52 2.77
C SER A 59 8.34 14.53 1.80
N GLU A 60 8.71 14.10 0.59
CA GLU A 60 9.25 14.98 -0.45
C GLU A 60 8.25 16.07 -0.86
N LEU A 61 6.97 15.72 -0.98
CA LEU A 61 5.93 16.69 -1.31
C LEU A 61 5.69 17.69 -0.18
N GLY A 62 5.73 17.23 1.07
CA GLY A 62 5.66 18.10 2.25
C GLY A 62 6.83 19.09 2.32
N LYS A 63 8.04 18.67 1.92
CA LYS A 63 9.20 19.57 1.79
C LYS A 63 8.96 20.63 0.73
N GLN A 64 8.51 20.24 -0.47
CA GLN A 64 8.21 21.20 -1.55
C GLN A 64 7.12 22.20 -1.16
N LEU A 65 6.03 21.73 -0.53
CA LEU A 65 4.97 22.58 -0.02
C LEU A 65 5.47 23.54 1.07
N THR A 66 6.38 23.10 1.93
CA THR A 66 7.00 23.96 2.95
C THR A 66 7.81 25.08 2.30
N GLU A 67 8.58 24.78 1.25
CA GLU A 67 9.32 25.81 0.51
C GLU A 67 8.39 26.77 -0.25
N ILE A 68 7.33 26.26 -0.88
CA ILE A 68 6.31 27.11 -1.54
C ILE A 68 5.62 28.01 -0.50
N ASN A 69 5.29 27.49 0.68
CA ASN A 69 4.66 28.27 1.73
C ASN A 69 5.53 29.39 2.30
N LYS A 70 6.86 29.30 2.16
CA LYS A 70 7.77 30.41 2.51
C LYS A 70 7.70 31.56 1.51
N THR A 71 7.31 31.30 0.27
CA THR A 71 7.30 32.29 -0.82
C THR A 71 5.91 32.86 -1.11
N VAL A 72 4.84 32.15 -0.75
CA VAL A 72 3.45 32.57 -0.99
C VAL A 72 3.00 33.61 0.02
N GLN A 73 2.74 34.83 -0.45
CA GLN A 73 2.05 35.87 0.31
C GLN A 73 0.54 35.66 0.17
N GLY A 74 -0.18 35.40 1.28
CA GLY A 74 -1.63 35.15 1.25
C GLY A 74 -2.14 33.92 2.01
N GLY A 75 -1.28 33.30 2.82
CA GLY A 75 -1.65 32.16 3.68
C GLY A 75 -1.14 30.82 3.15
N ALA A 76 -0.97 29.87 4.07
CA ALA A 76 -0.37 28.57 3.77
C ALA A 76 -1.25 27.73 2.83
N ILE A 77 -0.63 27.17 1.79
CA ILE A 77 -1.20 26.13 0.94
C ILE A 77 -1.21 24.83 1.73
N ARG A 78 -2.39 24.22 1.82
CA ARG A 78 -2.59 22.88 2.38
C ARG A 78 -2.82 21.89 1.24
N ALA A 79 -2.16 20.75 1.31
CA ALA A 79 -2.39 19.63 0.42
C ALA A 79 -3.19 18.55 1.16
N ASP A 80 -4.33 18.18 0.59
CA ASP A 80 -5.13 17.03 1.02
C ASP A 80 -4.99 15.88 0.03
N PHE A 81 -4.93 14.65 0.54
CA PHE A 81 -4.69 13.46 -0.27
C PHE A 81 -5.77 12.43 -0.04
N ASP A 82 -6.31 11.86 -1.12
CA ASP A 82 -7.15 10.66 -1.04
C ASP A 82 -6.27 9.42 -0.82
N PRO A 83 -6.34 8.75 0.36
CA PRO A 83 -5.52 7.59 0.67
C PRO A 83 -5.79 6.40 -0.28
N ARG A 84 -7.02 6.24 -0.78
CA ARG A 84 -7.37 5.14 -1.68
C ARG A 84 -6.70 5.33 -3.03
N ARG A 85 -6.71 6.56 -3.56
CA ARG A 85 -6.03 6.90 -4.82
C ARG A 85 -4.51 6.80 -4.69
N LEU A 86 -3.94 7.24 -3.57
CA LEU A 86 -2.51 7.10 -3.29
C LEU A 86 -2.07 5.63 -3.37
N VAL A 87 -2.76 4.72 -2.68
CA VAL A 87 -2.37 3.30 -2.67
C VAL A 87 -2.64 2.62 -4.03
N ALA A 88 -3.72 2.99 -4.71
CA ALA A 88 -4.07 2.46 -6.02
C ALA A 88 -3.14 2.97 -7.13
N GLY A 89 -2.62 4.19 -7.01
CA GLY A 89 -1.75 4.84 -7.99
C GLY A 89 -0.31 4.33 -7.99
N VAL A 90 0.09 3.53 -6.99
CA VAL A 90 1.42 2.92 -6.98
C VAL A 90 1.45 1.67 -7.87
N ALA A 91 2.29 1.73 -8.89
CA ALA A 91 2.62 0.63 -9.78
C ALA A 91 4.13 0.35 -9.79
N ASN A 92 4.54 -0.77 -10.39
CA ASN A 92 5.96 -1.01 -10.66
C ASN A 92 6.45 -0.01 -11.70
N ASN A 93 7.68 0.46 -11.56
CA ASN A 93 8.29 1.32 -12.56
C ASN A 93 8.47 0.53 -13.88
N PRO A 94 7.85 0.95 -15.01
CA PRO A 94 8.01 0.25 -16.28
C PRO A 94 9.43 0.38 -16.86
N GLN A 95 10.22 1.35 -16.40
CA GLN A 95 11.56 1.64 -16.91
C GLN A 95 12.68 0.88 -16.17
N GLY A 96 12.36 0.15 -15.10
CA GLY A 96 13.37 -0.59 -14.34
C GLY A 96 12.91 -0.97 -12.94
N ALA A 97 13.87 -1.23 -12.05
CA ALA A 97 13.57 -1.53 -10.65
C ALA A 97 13.03 -0.29 -9.93
N GLY A 98 12.03 -0.50 -9.06
CA GLY A 98 11.43 0.55 -8.24
C GLY A 98 9.92 0.71 -8.42
N TRP A 99 9.38 1.75 -7.81
CA TRP A 99 7.97 2.08 -7.79
C TRP A 99 7.71 3.38 -8.54
N VAL A 100 6.51 3.49 -9.13
CA VAL A 100 5.99 4.74 -9.66
C VAL A 100 4.63 5.00 -9.03
N LEU A 101 4.36 6.24 -8.65
CA LEU A 101 3.11 6.73 -8.07
C LEU A 101 2.64 7.92 -8.89
N GLY A 102 1.59 7.72 -9.66
CA GLY A 102 0.83 8.82 -10.28
C GLY A 102 -0.43 9.08 -9.46
N SER A 103 -0.59 10.28 -8.93
CA SER A 103 -1.80 10.68 -8.19
C SER A 103 -2.01 12.20 -8.28
N GLN A 104 -3.05 12.68 -7.63
CA GLN A 104 -3.32 14.10 -7.45
C GLN A 104 -3.49 14.43 -5.97
N PHE A 105 -3.19 15.67 -5.59
CA PHE A 105 -3.53 16.23 -4.28
C PHE A 105 -4.38 17.48 -4.45
N THR A 106 -5.25 17.74 -3.49
CA THR A 106 -6.09 18.94 -3.48
C THR A 106 -5.32 20.05 -2.79
N ALA A 107 -4.87 21.04 -3.55
CA ALA A 107 -4.27 22.27 -3.03
C ALA A 107 -5.38 23.24 -2.60
N SER A 108 -5.34 23.70 -1.36
CA SER A 108 -6.29 24.69 -0.82
C SER A 108 -5.56 25.82 -0.11
N ARG A 109 -6.08 27.05 -0.23
CA ARG A 109 -5.54 28.26 0.40
C ARG A 109 -6.68 29.16 0.83
N ALA A 110 -6.50 29.91 1.91
CA ALA A 110 -7.50 30.84 2.41
C ALA A 110 -7.87 31.88 1.34
N GLY A 111 -9.18 32.02 1.07
CA GLY A 111 -9.70 32.98 0.08
C GLY A 111 -9.47 32.60 -1.39
N ALA A 112 -8.96 31.39 -1.68
CA ALA A 112 -8.79 30.88 -3.05
C ALA A 112 -9.57 29.57 -3.26
N PRO A 113 -10.04 29.28 -4.48
CA PRO A 113 -10.64 28.00 -4.79
C PRO A 113 -9.62 26.86 -4.65
N SER A 114 -10.08 25.69 -4.22
CA SER A 114 -9.26 24.48 -4.20
C SER A 114 -8.97 23.99 -5.62
N GLN A 115 -7.78 23.46 -5.85
CA GLN A 115 -7.35 22.93 -7.14
C GLN A 115 -6.72 21.56 -6.99
N ASP A 116 -7.10 20.62 -7.86
CA ASP A 116 -6.44 19.32 -7.95
C ASP A 116 -5.13 19.46 -8.73
N VAL A 117 -4.02 19.10 -8.09
CA VAL A 117 -2.67 19.19 -8.67
C VAL A 117 -2.13 17.77 -8.86
N PRO A 118 -1.88 17.34 -10.11
CA PRO A 118 -1.29 16.04 -10.39
C PRO A 118 0.21 16.02 -10.03
N PHE A 119 0.67 14.88 -9.53
CA PHE A 119 2.07 14.62 -9.26
C PHE A 119 2.47 13.21 -9.67
N LEU A 120 3.73 13.06 -10.03
CA LEU A 120 4.40 11.82 -10.33
C LEU A 120 5.55 11.66 -9.35
N CYS A 121 5.58 10.54 -8.64
CA CYS A 121 6.67 10.17 -7.78
C CYS A 121 7.26 8.84 -8.25
N GLN A 122 8.58 8.71 -8.30
CA GLN A 122 9.25 7.52 -8.81
C GLN A 122 10.44 7.16 -7.93
N SER A 123 10.67 5.87 -7.70
CA SER A 123 11.89 5.37 -7.09
C SER A 123 12.77 4.69 -8.12
N ASP A 124 14.09 4.82 -7.96
CA ASP A 124 15.08 4.11 -8.76
C ASP A 124 15.50 2.77 -8.13
N ALA A 125 16.43 2.09 -8.80
CA ALA A 125 17.01 0.82 -8.36
C ALA A 125 17.82 0.92 -7.05
N GLN A 126 18.13 2.13 -6.59
CA GLN A 126 18.84 2.41 -5.35
C GLN A 126 17.87 2.76 -4.22
N GLY A 127 16.57 2.84 -4.50
CA GLY A 127 15.55 3.27 -3.55
C GLY A 127 15.54 4.78 -3.32
N LYS A 128 16.12 5.58 -4.22
CA LYS A 128 16.00 7.04 -4.13
C LYS A 128 14.68 7.48 -4.78
N VAL A 129 13.91 8.27 -4.03
CA VAL A 129 12.62 8.78 -4.45
C VAL A 129 12.78 10.16 -5.10
N GLN A 130 12.13 10.36 -6.25
CA GLN A 130 12.08 11.61 -6.98
C GLN A 130 10.62 12.01 -7.20
N LEU A 131 10.32 13.28 -6.92
CA LEU A 131 8.98 13.84 -7.04
C LEU A 131 8.96 14.90 -8.14
N GLN A 132 7.99 14.79 -9.04
CA GLN A 132 7.69 15.74 -10.10
C GLN A 132 6.22 16.18 -9.94
N VAL A 133 6.01 17.46 -9.67
CA VAL A 133 4.66 18.05 -9.65
C VAL A 133 4.43 18.63 -11.04
N ALA A 134 3.35 18.22 -11.71
CA ALA A 134 3.00 18.79 -12.99
C ALA A 134 2.41 20.19 -12.75
N GLN A 135 3.10 21.20 -13.27
CA GLN A 135 2.74 22.61 -13.17
C GLN A 135 1.73 23.00 -14.26
#